data_AF-A0A821VTI1-F1
#
_entry.id   AF-A0A821VTI1-F1
#
_cell.length_a   1.000
_cell.length_b   1.000
_cell.length_c   1.000
_cell.angle_alpha   90.00
_cell.angle_beta   90.00
_cell.angle_gamma   90.00
#
_symmetry.space_group_name_H-M   'P 1'
#
loop_
_entity.id
_entity.type
_entity.pdbx_description
1 polymer ?
#
loop_
_entity_poly.entity_id
_entity_poly.type
_entity_poly.pdbx_seq_one_letter_code
_entity_poly.pdbx_strand_id
1 'polypeptide(L)'
;MYRIGDYDTNEKYFNQYLEMDINEYETVLCYASLTQVNMTNKRDDLAILNYTKALTIQKRQLPEDHPNIAREKLMQEALQIRRKSLPGNHHDFALTYSSLGLLYKIIMKNELALEYFLKAREIHLASGEPDLLDLLITERGIRMLQASDYRVSSPSLK
;
A
#
# COMPACT_ATOMS: atom_id res chain seq x y z
N MET A 1 -7.82 -9.71 -22.00
CA MET A 1 -7.10 -8.61 -22.67
C MET A 1 -7.77 -7.30 -22.27
N TYR A 2 -7.22 -6.54 -21.33
CA TYR A 2 -7.70 -5.19 -21.02
C TYR A 2 -7.21 -4.24 -22.11
N ARG A 3 -8.13 -3.50 -22.73
CA ARG A 3 -7.89 -2.64 -23.90
C ARG A 3 -7.09 -1.40 -23.50
N ILE A 4 -6.27 -0.93 -24.44
CA ILE A 4 -5.43 0.28 -24.39
C ILE A 4 -6.23 1.57 -24.09
N GLY A 5 -7.57 1.53 -24.03
CA GLY A 5 -8.44 2.70 -23.78
C GLY A 5 -8.76 3.05 -22.32
N ASP A 6 -8.55 2.15 -21.35
CA ASP A 6 -8.90 2.45 -19.94
C ASP A 6 -7.81 3.26 -19.21
N TYR A 7 -6.57 3.23 -19.70
CA TYR A 7 -5.42 3.84 -19.01
C TYR A 7 -5.33 5.36 -19.21
N ASP A 8 -5.61 5.86 -20.41
CA ASP A 8 -5.64 7.32 -20.66
C ASP A 8 -6.74 7.99 -19.84
N THR A 9 -7.85 7.28 -19.59
CA THR A 9 -8.92 7.73 -18.70
C THR A 9 -8.46 7.81 -17.24
N ASN A 10 -7.73 6.80 -16.76
CA ASN A 10 -7.17 6.78 -15.41
C ASN A 10 -6.11 7.89 -15.21
N GLU A 11 -5.19 8.05 -16.17
CA GLU A 11 -4.20 9.13 -16.13
C GLU A 11 -4.86 10.50 -16.11
N LYS A 12 -5.85 10.73 -16.98
CA LYS A 12 -6.62 11.97 -17.01
C LYS A 12 -7.34 12.22 -15.69
N TYR A 13 -7.98 11.20 -15.12
CA TYR A 13 -8.67 11.30 -13.83
C TYR A 13 -7.73 11.74 -12.70
N PHE A 14 -6.56 11.10 -12.56
CA PHE A 14 -5.61 11.47 -11.51
C PHE A 14 -4.99 12.85 -11.72
N ASN A 15 -4.74 13.26 -12.97
CA ASN A 15 -4.28 14.61 -13.27
C ASN A 15 -5.34 15.67 -12.95
N GLN A 16 -6.63 15.41 -13.26
CA GLN A 16 -7.73 16.30 -12.87
C GLN A 16 -7.91 16.37 -11.35
N TYR A 17 -7.74 15.26 -10.64
CA TYR A 17 -7.81 15.23 -9.19
C TYR A 17 -6.65 16.00 -8.53
N LEU A 18 -5.46 15.99 -9.13
CA LEU A 18 -4.30 16.81 -8.71
C LEU A 18 -4.52 18.31 -8.91
N GLU A 19 -5.44 18.73 -9.78
CA GLU A 19 -5.82 20.14 -9.97
C GLU A 19 -6.82 20.64 -8.90
N MET A 20 -7.41 19.73 -8.13
CA MET A 20 -8.28 20.07 -7.00
C MET A 20 -7.44 20.42 -5.75
N ASP A 21 -8.06 21.11 -4.78
CA ASP A 21 -7.43 21.35 -3.46
C ASP A 21 -7.45 20.05 -2.63
N ILE A 22 -6.51 19.17 -2.95
CA ILE A 22 -6.35 17.87 -2.31
C ILE A 22 -5.20 17.90 -1.31
N ASN A 23 -5.36 17.14 -0.23
CA ASN A 23 -4.32 17.10 0.78
C ASN A 23 -3.06 16.40 0.27
N GLU A 24 -2.01 16.62 1.03
CA GLU A 24 -0.65 16.24 0.69
C GLU A 24 -0.46 14.70 0.71
N TYR A 25 -1.30 13.96 1.44
CA TYR A 25 -1.36 12.49 1.43
C TYR A 25 -2.05 11.97 0.16
N GLU A 26 -3.19 12.56 -0.21
CA GLU A 26 -3.90 12.24 -1.45
C GLU A 26 -3.06 12.53 -2.69
N THR A 27 -2.24 13.57 -2.63
CA THR A 27 -1.27 13.92 -3.68
C THR A 27 -0.23 12.80 -3.88
N VAL A 28 0.28 12.21 -2.80
CA VAL A 28 1.22 11.07 -2.85
C VAL A 28 0.55 9.84 -3.49
N LEU A 29 -0.69 9.55 -3.12
CA LEU A 29 -1.46 8.45 -3.71
C LEU A 29 -1.67 8.65 -5.21
N CYS A 30 -2.00 9.87 -5.64
CA CYS A 30 -2.19 10.18 -7.06
C CYS A 30 -0.90 9.98 -7.86
N TYR A 31 0.24 10.46 -7.35
CA TYR A 31 1.51 10.23 -8.02
C TYR A 31 1.91 8.76 -8.05
N ALA A 32 1.64 7.99 -6.98
CA ALA A 32 1.87 6.53 -6.97
C ALA A 32 0.99 5.79 -7.98
N SER A 33 -0.29 6.16 -8.09
CA SER A 33 -1.22 5.63 -9.09
C SER A 33 -0.78 5.98 -10.51
N LEU A 34 -0.36 7.23 -10.75
CA LEU A 34 0.19 7.66 -12.04
C LEU A 34 1.50 6.95 -12.40
N THR A 35 2.37 6.66 -11.43
CA THR A 35 3.56 5.83 -11.66
C THR A 35 3.17 4.44 -12.15
N GLN A 36 2.16 3.81 -11.53
CA GLN A 36 1.67 2.50 -11.97
C GLN A 36 1.09 2.54 -13.38
N VAL A 37 0.27 3.55 -13.70
CA VAL A 37 -0.32 3.74 -15.03
C VAL A 37 0.77 3.97 -16.09
N ASN A 38 1.79 4.78 -15.79
CA ASN A 38 2.89 5.05 -16.72
C ASN A 38 3.81 3.84 -16.91
N MET A 39 4.07 3.05 -15.86
CA MET A 39 4.79 1.77 -16.00
C MET A 39 4.01 0.78 -16.87
N THR A 40 2.67 0.70 -16.74
CA THR A 40 1.86 -0.17 -17.61
C THR A 40 1.85 0.30 -19.05
N ASN A 41 1.98 1.62 -19.27
CA ASN A 41 2.05 2.24 -20.59
C ASN A 41 3.48 2.28 -21.17
N LYS A 42 4.48 1.67 -20.50
CA LYS A 42 5.91 1.72 -20.88
C LYS A 42 6.46 3.14 -21.05
N ARG A 43 5.89 4.11 -20.31
CA ARG A 43 6.32 5.51 -20.26
C ARG A 43 7.23 5.71 -19.04
N ASP A 44 8.42 5.13 -19.12
CA ASP A 44 9.32 5.00 -17.95
C ASP A 44 9.77 6.36 -17.42
N ASP A 45 10.02 7.34 -18.28
CA ASP A 45 10.41 8.70 -17.90
C ASP A 45 9.36 9.37 -16.99
N LEU A 46 8.08 9.23 -17.36
CA LEU A 46 6.97 9.78 -16.57
C LEU A 46 6.73 8.98 -15.29
N ALA A 47 6.96 7.67 -15.31
CA ALA A 47 6.87 6.84 -14.12
C ALA A 47 7.92 7.23 -13.07
N ILE A 48 9.17 7.43 -13.51
CA ILE A 48 10.28 7.90 -12.67
C ILE A 48 9.99 9.30 -12.11
N LEU A 49 9.50 10.21 -12.96
CA LEU A 49 9.15 11.57 -12.55
C LEU A 49 8.06 11.55 -11.46
N ASN A 50 6.97 10.84 -11.69
CA ASN A 50 5.86 10.75 -10.73
C ASN A 50 6.29 10.07 -9.43
N TYR A 51 7.13 9.05 -9.52
CA TYR A 51 7.69 8.38 -8.35
C TYR A 51 8.54 9.36 -7.53
N THR A 52 9.38 10.15 -8.19
CA THR A 52 10.23 11.14 -7.53
C THR A 52 9.40 12.24 -6.86
N LYS A 53 8.29 12.67 -7.48
CA LYS A 53 7.33 13.61 -6.87
C LYS A 53 6.69 13.03 -5.60
N ALA A 54 6.21 11.79 -5.66
CA ALA A 54 5.66 11.09 -4.49
C ALA A 54 6.70 11.01 -3.36
N LEU A 55 7.92 10.60 -3.68
CA LEU A 55 9.05 10.52 -2.73
C LEU A 55 9.37 11.86 -2.08
N THR A 56 9.36 12.93 -2.86
CA THR A 56 9.73 14.27 -2.38
C THR A 56 8.71 14.78 -1.37
N ILE A 57 7.42 14.61 -1.68
CA ILE A 57 6.33 15.00 -0.78
C ILE A 57 6.36 14.14 0.48
N GLN A 58 6.56 12.83 0.33
CA GLN A 58 6.67 11.93 1.47
C GLN A 58 7.86 12.27 2.38
N LYS A 59 9.02 12.62 1.82
CA LYS A 59 10.20 13.09 2.57
C LYS A 59 9.94 14.42 3.29
N ARG A 60 9.15 15.32 2.69
CA ARG A 60 8.70 16.57 3.31
C ARG A 60 7.73 16.33 4.47
N GLN A 61 6.92 15.28 4.41
CA GLN A 61 5.95 14.90 5.44
C GLN A 61 6.51 14.07 6.59
N LEU A 62 7.76 13.62 6.52
CA LEU A 62 8.40 12.89 7.61
C LEU A 62 8.72 13.65 8.93
N PRO A 63 8.40 14.95 9.15
CA PRO A 63 8.36 15.52 10.50
C PRO A 63 7.29 14.86 11.37
N GLU A 64 7.44 14.97 12.69
CA GLU A 64 6.66 14.28 13.74
C GLU A 64 5.12 14.38 13.62
N ASP A 65 4.59 15.37 12.88
CA ASP A 65 3.16 15.62 12.67
C ASP A 65 2.51 14.82 11.53
N HIS A 66 3.20 13.85 10.93
CA HIS A 66 2.63 13.07 9.83
C HIS A 66 1.40 12.24 10.28
N PRO A 67 0.27 12.30 9.56
CA PRO A 67 -0.88 11.40 9.76
C PRO A 67 -0.53 9.90 9.80
N ASN A 68 0.54 9.47 9.12
CA ASN A 68 1.01 8.09 9.11
C ASN A 68 1.69 7.69 10.43
N ILE A 69 2.41 8.61 11.10
CA ILE A 69 3.01 8.37 12.42
C ILE A 69 1.91 8.29 13.48
N ALA A 70 0.94 9.20 13.42
CA ALA A 70 -0.24 9.14 14.29
C ALA A 70 -1.03 7.84 14.07
N ARG A 71 -1.22 7.42 12.82
CA ARG A 71 -1.89 6.17 12.45
C ARG A 71 -1.12 4.93 12.90
N GLU A 72 0.21 4.92 12.77
CA GLU A 72 1.07 3.86 13.29
C GLU A 72 0.91 3.72 14.80
N LYS A 73 1.00 4.84 15.53
CA LYS A 73 0.84 4.89 16.99
C LYS A 73 -0.54 4.37 17.41
N LEU A 74 -1.62 4.84 16.80
CA LEU A 74 -2.98 4.39 17.10
C LEU A 74 -3.16 2.88 16.82
N MET A 75 -2.58 2.36 15.75
CA MET A 75 -2.63 0.92 15.43
C MET A 75 -1.82 0.08 16.43
N GLN A 76 -0.67 0.57 16.90
CA GLN A 76 0.13 -0.09 17.94
C GLN A 76 -0.60 -0.09 19.30
N GLU A 77 -1.26 1.01 19.67
CA GLU A 77 -2.10 1.09 20.86
C GLU A 77 -3.29 0.12 20.78
N ALA A 78 -3.96 0.06 19.62
CA ALA A 78 -5.03 -0.91 19.38
C ALA A 78 -4.55 -2.36 19.53
N LEU A 79 -3.35 -2.69 19.02
CA LEU A 79 -2.74 -4.01 19.25
C LEU A 79 -2.53 -4.30 20.73
N GLN A 80 -2.03 -3.33 21.51
CA GLN A 80 -1.80 -3.53 22.95
C GLN A 80 -3.10 -3.79 23.71
N ILE A 81 -4.16 -3.04 23.40
CA ILE A 81 -5.48 -3.24 24.02
C ILE A 81 -6.01 -4.62 23.64
N ARG A 82 -5.99 -4.97 22.36
CA ARG A 82 -6.46 -6.29 21.87
C ARG A 82 -5.69 -7.44 22.49
N ARG A 83 -4.36 -7.33 22.66
CA ARG A 83 -3.54 -8.34 23.35
C ARG A 83 -3.97 -8.59 24.80
N LYS A 84 -4.54 -7.59 25.48
CA LYS A 84 -5.02 -7.72 26.85
C LYS A 84 -6.44 -8.27 26.93
N SER A 85 -7.24 -8.06 25.89
CA SER A 85 -8.69 -8.32 25.92
C SER A 85 -9.14 -9.51 25.07
N LEU A 86 -8.34 -9.96 24.10
CA LEU A 86 -8.73 -10.94 23.10
C LEU A 86 -7.74 -12.12 23.05
N PRO A 87 -8.23 -13.35 22.78
CA PRO A 87 -7.36 -14.50 22.52
C PRO A 87 -6.53 -14.28 21.25
N GLY A 88 -5.29 -14.80 21.20
CA GLY A 88 -4.29 -14.43 20.19
C GLY A 88 -4.66 -14.67 18.72
N ASN A 89 -5.67 -15.49 18.44
CA ASN A 89 -6.17 -15.78 17.09
C ASN A 89 -7.46 -15.03 16.75
N HIS A 90 -7.84 -14.03 17.55
CA HIS A 90 -9.04 -13.24 17.29
C HIS A 90 -8.90 -12.46 15.97
N HIS A 91 -9.97 -12.45 15.18
CA HIS A 91 -10.02 -11.84 13.85
C HIS A 91 -9.56 -10.37 13.84
N ASP A 92 -9.88 -9.59 14.88
CA ASP A 92 -9.39 -8.22 15.06
C ASP A 92 -7.86 -8.07 14.95
N PHE A 93 -7.06 -9.08 15.31
CA PHE A 93 -5.62 -8.99 15.09
C PHE A 93 -5.27 -8.94 13.61
N ALA A 94 -5.98 -9.70 12.77
CA ALA A 94 -5.77 -9.69 11.33
C ALA A 94 -6.08 -8.31 10.72
N LEU A 95 -7.21 -7.70 11.11
CA LEU A 95 -7.61 -6.35 10.66
C LEU A 95 -6.56 -5.27 10.98
N THR A 96 -5.95 -5.33 12.17
CA THR A 96 -4.91 -4.34 12.50
C THR A 96 -3.60 -4.63 11.82
N TYR A 97 -3.22 -5.90 11.66
CA TYR A 97 -2.02 -6.24 10.91
C TYR A 97 -2.13 -5.92 9.42
N SER A 98 -3.28 -6.15 8.77
CA SER A 98 -3.50 -5.76 7.37
C SER A 98 -3.44 -4.23 7.21
N SER A 99 -3.98 -3.50 8.18
CA SER A 99 -3.94 -2.03 8.21
C SER A 99 -2.52 -1.48 8.40
N LEU A 100 -1.71 -2.12 9.25
CA LEU A 100 -0.27 -1.80 9.38
C LEU A 100 0.48 -2.15 8.09
N GLY A 101 0.19 -3.29 7.46
CA GLY A 101 0.76 -3.67 6.16
C GLY A 101 0.50 -2.61 5.08
N LEU A 102 -0.73 -2.08 5.01
CA LEU A 102 -1.08 -0.97 4.11
C LEU A 102 -0.32 0.32 4.46
N LEU A 103 -0.21 0.65 5.74
CA LEU A 103 0.51 1.84 6.20
C LEU A 103 1.99 1.78 5.81
N TYR A 104 2.66 0.66 6.09
CA TYR A 104 4.07 0.47 5.74
C TYR A 104 4.30 0.44 4.23
N LYS A 105 3.32 -0.07 3.46
CA LYS A 105 3.36 0.02 2.00
C LYS A 105 3.26 1.47 1.52
N ILE A 106 2.38 2.28 2.10
CA ILE A 106 2.26 3.71 1.77
C ILE A 106 3.57 4.44 2.05
N ILE A 107 4.23 4.12 3.18
CA ILE A 107 5.55 4.70 3.48
C ILE A 107 6.72 3.97 2.80
N MET A 108 6.43 3.07 1.86
CA MET A 108 7.38 2.27 1.05
C MET A 108 8.37 1.42 1.84
N LYS A 109 8.06 1.11 3.11
CA LYS A 109 8.78 0.12 3.90
C LYS A 109 8.24 -1.27 3.53
N ASN A 110 8.54 -1.72 2.31
CA ASN A 110 7.95 -2.92 1.70
C ASN A 110 8.21 -4.20 2.49
N GLU A 111 9.40 -4.34 3.08
CA GLU A 111 9.75 -5.50 3.92
C GLU A 111 8.84 -5.59 5.16
N LEU A 112 8.69 -4.47 5.88
CA LEU A 112 7.78 -4.37 7.03
C LEU A 112 6.32 -4.57 6.62
N ALA A 113 5.92 -3.99 5.48
CA ALA A 113 4.58 -4.18 4.94
C ALA A 113 4.26 -5.66 4.71
N LEU A 114 5.21 -6.38 4.11
CA LEU A 114 5.08 -7.81 3.84
C LEU A 114 4.98 -8.61 5.15
N GLU A 115 5.83 -8.32 6.13
CA GLU A 115 5.80 -8.97 7.44
C GLU A 115 4.41 -8.85 8.10
N TYR A 116 3.83 -7.64 8.08
CA TYR A 116 2.51 -7.42 8.67
C TYR A 116 1.37 -8.09 7.89
N PHE A 117 1.42 -8.10 6.56
CA PHE A 117 0.42 -8.87 5.79
C PHE A 117 0.54 -10.38 6.05
N LEU A 118 1.75 -10.92 6.24
CA LEU A 118 1.93 -12.33 6.57
C LEU A 118 1.34 -12.68 7.93
N LYS A 119 1.53 -11.83 8.94
CA LYS A 119 0.89 -11.99 10.27
C LYS A 119 -0.63 -11.97 10.19
N ALA A 120 -1.21 -11.06 9.38
CA ALA A 120 -2.65 -11.02 9.16
C ALA A 120 -3.17 -12.33 8.53
N ARG A 121 -2.46 -12.84 7.53
CA ARG A 121 -2.80 -14.10 6.85
C ARG A 121 -2.78 -15.29 7.79
N GLU A 122 -1.79 -15.40 8.67
CA GLU A 122 -1.71 -16.49 9.66
C GLU A 122 -2.96 -16.55 10.55
N ILE A 123 -3.45 -15.40 11.00
CA ILE A 123 -4.65 -15.33 11.85
C ILE A 123 -5.91 -15.67 11.04
N HIS A 124 -6.04 -15.19 9.80
CA HIS A 124 -7.16 -15.56 8.92
C HIS A 124 -7.24 -17.08 8.74
N LEU A 125 -6.10 -17.73 8.48
CA LEU A 125 -6.01 -19.19 8.34
C LEU A 125 -6.35 -19.93 9.64
N ALA A 126 -6.01 -19.36 10.80
CA ALA A 126 -6.31 -19.94 12.10
C ALA A 126 -7.77 -19.74 12.54
N SER A 127 -8.44 -18.69 12.05
CA SER A 127 -9.78 -18.27 12.51
C SER A 127 -10.95 -19.08 11.94
N GLY A 128 -10.74 -19.89 10.89
CA GLY A 128 -11.77 -20.75 10.28
C GLY A 128 -12.84 -19.99 9.46
N GLU A 129 -13.20 -18.78 9.87
CA GLU A 129 -14.10 -17.85 9.17
C GLU A 129 -13.45 -16.46 9.07
N PRO A 130 -12.51 -16.26 8.13
CA PRO A 130 -11.90 -14.96 7.92
C PRO A 130 -12.90 -13.97 7.33
N ASP A 131 -12.81 -12.71 7.74
CA ASP A 131 -13.43 -11.60 6.99
C ASP A 131 -12.89 -11.62 5.56
N LEU A 132 -13.78 -11.91 4.63
CA LEU A 132 -13.45 -12.10 3.22
C LEU A 132 -12.83 -10.84 2.61
N LEU A 133 -13.27 -9.66 3.04
CA LEU A 133 -12.74 -8.39 2.55
C LEU A 133 -11.31 -8.18 3.03
N ASP A 134 -11.04 -8.42 4.31
CA ASP A 134 -9.69 -8.24 4.87
C ASP A 134 -8.68 -9.28 4.35
N LEU A 135 -9.13 -10.52 4.16
CA LEU A 135 -8.30 -11.56 3.56
C LEU A 135 -7.92 -11.20 2.11
N LEU A 136 -8.87 -10.68 1.32
CA LEU A 136 -8.60 -10.23 -0.05
C LEU A 136 -7.60 -9.07 -0.09
N ILE A 137 -7.71 -8.12 0.84
CA ILE A 137 -6.76 -7.00 0.97
C ILE A 137 -5.37 -7.54 1.32
N THR A 138 -5.29 -8.44 2.28
CA THR A 138 -4.05 -9.07 2.74
C THR A 138 -3.35 -9.83 1.60
N GLU A 139 -4.08 -10.71 0.92
CA GLU A 139 -3.58 -11.49 -0.21
C GLU A 139 -3.14 -10.61 -1.38
N ARG A 140 -3.89 -9.54 -1.67
CA ARG A 140 -3.51 -8.56 -2.70
C ARG A 140 -2.23 -7.81 -2.31
N GLY A 141 -2.09 -7.44 -1.04
CA GLY A 141 -0.90 -6.79 -0.49
C GLY A 141 0.35 -7.66 -0.68
N ILE A 142 0.27 -8.93 -0.27
CA ILE A 142 1.35 -9.92 -0.40
C ILE A 142 1.75 -10.10 -1.87
N ARG A 143 0.77 -10.36 -2.76
CA ARG A 143 1.04 -10.57 -4.19
C ARG A 143 1.72 -9.36 -4.83
N MET A 144 1.29 -8.15 -4.47
CA MET A 144 1.88 -6.94 -5.03
C MET A 144 3.34 -6.77 -4.60
N LEU A 145 3.67 -7.07 -3.35
CA LEU A 145 5.03 -6.96 -2.81
C LEU A 145 5.95 -8.07 -3.32
N GLN A 146 5.44 -9.29 -3.51
CA GLN A 146 6.20 -10.39 -4.08
C GLN A 146 6.39 -10.27 -5.61
N ALA A 147 5.44 -9.67 -6.32
CA ALA A 147 5.57 -9.41 -7.76
C ALA A 147 6.60 -8.32 -8.07
N SER A 148 6.83 -7.37 -7.16
CA SER A 148 7.93 -6.40 -7.29
C SER A 148 9.30 -7.07 -7.24
N ASP A 149 9.51 -8.09 -6.40
CA ASP A 149 10.77 -8.84 -6.36
C ASP A 149 11.00 -9.68 -7.63
N TYR A 150 9.93 -10.19 -8.26
CA TYR A 150 10.03 -10.96 -9.50
C TYR A 150 10.48 -10.10 -10.70
N ARG A 151 10.13 -8.80 -10.74
CA ARG A 151 10.61 -7.88 -11.79
C ARG A 151 12.10 -7.55 -11.67
N VAL A 152 12.66 -7.60 -10.45
CA VAL A 152 14.10 -7.37 -10.22
C VAL A 152 14.90 -8.66 -10.47
N SER A 153 14.27 -9.82 -10.29
CA SER A 153 14.91 -11.14 -10.41
C SER A 153 14.89 -11.74 -11.82
N SER A 154 14.10 -11.20 -12.75
CA SER A 154 14.16 -11.62 -14.16
C SER A 154 15.50 -11.19 -14.77
N PRO A 155 16.38 -12.11 -15.22
CA PRO A 155 17.56 -11.74 -15.98
C PRO A 155 17.05 -11.00 -17.22
N SER A 156 17.55 -9.78 -17.43
CA SER A 156 17.37 -9.04 -18.67
C SER A 156 17.63 -9.99 -19.84
N LEU A 157 16.57 -10.41 -20.53
CA LEU A 157 16.67 -11.19 -21.76
C LEU A 157 17.41 -10.32 -22.78
N LYS A 158 18.66 -10.69 -23.05
CA LYS A 158 19.42 -10.22 -24.21
C LYS A 158 18.79 -10.75 -25.49
#